data_AF-A0A0N8SLZ1-F1
#
_entry.id   AF-A0A0N8SLZ1-F1
#
_cell.length_a   1.000
_cell.length_b   1.000
_cell.length_c   1.000
_cell.angle_alpha   90.00
_cell.angle_beta   90.00
_cell.angle_gamma   90.00
#
_symmetry.space_group_name_H-M   'P 1'
#
loop_
_entity.id
_entity.type
_entity.pdbx_description
1 polymer ?
#
loop_
_entity_poly.entity_id
_entity_poly.type
_entity_poly.pdbx_seq_one_letter_code
_entity_poly.pdbx_strand_id
1 'polypeptide(L)' 'MPKLIVTLRVGNEFEGETELFVCPADTLSKLQAELDAKKEARKKYKYIELVSV' A
#
# COMPACT_ATOMS: atom_id res chain seq x y z
N MET A 1 19.69 0.48 -7.01
CA MET A 1 18.53 0.61 -7.91
C MET A 1 17.50 1.47 -7.22
N PRO A 2 16.86 2.45 -7.88
CA PRO A 2 15.84 3.28 -7.23
C PRO A 2 14.69 2.38 -6.76
N LYS A 3 14.34 2.45 -5.48
CA LYS A 3 13.17 1.78 -4.93
C LYS A 3 12.08 2.82 -4.74
N LEU A 4 10.92 2.58 -5.35
CA LEU A 4 9.72 3.38 -5.08
C LEU A 4 9.20 3.00 -3.70
N ILE A 5 8.66 3.96 -2.95
CA ILE A 5 8.14 3.71 -1.60
C ILE A 5 6.64 3.98 -1.64
N VAL A 6 5.86 2.91 -1.65
CA VAL A 6 4.41 3.02 -1.66
C VAL A 6 3.91 3.06 -0.23
N THR A 7 3.14 4.10 0.08
CA THR A 7 2.47 4.26 1.37
C THR A 7 0.97 4.08 1.16
N LEU A 8 0.40 3.10 1.85
CA LEU A 8 -1.02 2.79 1.86
C LEU A 8 -1.58 3.08 3.24
N ARG A 9 -2.77 3.67 3.31
CA ARG A 9 -3.58 3.68 4.52
C ARG A 9 -4.44 2.42 4.50
N VAL A 10 -4.33 1.61 5.54
CA VAL A 10 -4.98 0.30 5.62
C VAL A 10 -5.82 0.21 6.89
N GLY A 11 -6.90 -0.55 6.85
CA GLY A 11 -7.78 -0.74 8.00
C GLY A 11 -8.67 -1.97 7.83
N ASN A 12 -9.16 -2.50 8.93
CA ASN A 12 -10.12 -3.61 8.94
C ASN A 12 -11.53 -3.16 9.38
N GLU A 13 -11.62 -1.97 9.97
CA GLU A 13 -12.86 -1.37 10.43
C GLU A 13 -13.20 -0.16 9.56
N PHE A 14 -14.47 -0.03 9.19
CA PHE A 14 -14.97 1.12 8.45
C PHE A 14 -15.11 2.29 9.45
N GLU A 15 -14.41 3.41 9.19
CA GLU A 15 -14.28 4.57 10.10
C GLU A 15 -13.61 4.27 11.46
N GLY A 16 -12.92 3.13 11.58
CA GLY A 16 -12.14 2.75 12.77
C GLY A 16 -10.65 3.11 12.64
N GLU A 17 -9.81 2.41 13.39
CA GLU A 17 -8.35 2.64 13.34
C GLU A 17 -7.79 2.25 11.97
N THR A 18 -7.12 3.23 11.35
CA THR A 18 -6.35 3.02 10.11
C THR A 18 -4.86 3.13 10.39
N GLU A 19 -4.09 2.20 9.84
CA GLU A 19 -2.64 2.16 9.94
C GLU A 19 -1.98 2.60 8.63
N LEU A 20 -0.73 3.05 8.70
CA LEU A 20 0.08 3.34 7.53
C LEU A 20 0.94 2.10 7.20
N PHE A 21 0.68 1.50 6.05
CA PHE A 21 1.42 0.38 5.50
C PHE A 21 2.40 0.87 4.45
N VAL A 22 3.70 0.80 4.76
CA VAL A 22 4.78 1.22 3.85
C VAL A 22 5.38 -0.01 3.19
N CYS A 23 5.36 -0.04 1.86
CA CYS A 23 5.90 -1.14 1.06
C CYS A 23 6.96 -0.60 0.09
N PRO A 24 8.22 -1.05 0.20
CA PRO A 24 9.23 -0.77 -0.82
C PRO A 24 8.92 -1.58 -2.07
N ALA A 25 8.85 -0.92 -3.22
CA ALA A 25 8.63 -1.55 -4.50
C ALA A 25 9.95 -1.59 -5.30
N ASP A 26 10.30 -2.78 -5.78
CA ASP A 26 11.53 -3.02 -6.57
C ASP A 26 11.36 -2.69 -8.07
N THR A 27 10.27 -2.00 -8.42
CA THR A 27 9.91 -1.61 -9.79
C THR A 27 9.98 -0.09 -9.94
N LEU A 28 10.35 0.40 -11.13
CA LEU A 28 10.31 1.83 -11.48
C LEU A 28 8.95 2.30 -12.00
N SER A 29 8.01 1.39 -12.25
CA SER A 29 6.66 1.73 -12.69
C SER A 29 5.76 1.97 -11.48
N LYS A 30 5.20 3.18 -11.41
CA LYS A 30 4.25 3.60 -10.37
C LYS A 30 3.03 2.67 -10.29
N LEU A 31 2.43 2.35 -11.44
CA LEU A 31 1.26 1.46 -11.49
C LEU A 31 1.58 0.07 -10.92
N GLN A 32 2.76 -0.47 -11.27
CA GLN A 32 3.16 -1.79 -10.80
C GLN A 32 3.44 -1.80 -9.30
N ALA A 33 4.07 -0.73 -8.79
CA ALA A 33 4.32 -0.53 -7.37
C ALA A 33 3.03 -0.46 -6.56
N GLU A 34 2.03 0.29 -7.03
CA GLU A 34 0.71 0.37 -6.38
C GLU A 34 -0.01 -0.96 -6.32
N LEU A 35 0.00 -1.71 -7.43
CA LEU A 35 -0.68 -3.01 -7.52
C LEU A 35 -0.06 -4.03 -6.56
N ASP A 36 1.27 -4.07 -6.48
CA ASP A 36 1.98 -5.00 -5.62
C ASP A 36 1.75 -4.68 -4.14
N ALA A 37 1.90 -3.41 -3.76
CA ALA A 37 1.63 -2.95 -2.40
C ALA A 37 0.16 -3.20 -1.99
N LYS A 38 -0.81 -2.90 -2.86
CA LYS A 38 -2.23 -3.18 -2.58
C LYS A 38 -2.50 -4.67 -2.44
N LYS A 39 -1.80 -5.52 -3.22
CA LYS A 39 -1.95 -6.97 -3.14
C LYS A 39 -1.40 -7.52 -1.82
N GLU A 40 -0.29 -6.98 -1.32
CA GLU A 40 0.21 -7.31 0.02
C GLU A 40 -0.76 -6.85 1.11
N ALA A 41 -1.20 -5.60 1.06
CA ALA A 41 -2.14 -5.05 2.03
C ALA A 41 -3.46 -5.85 2.04
N ARG A 42 -3.99 -6.27 0.88
CA ARG A 42 -5.23 -7.06 0.77
C ARG A 42 -5.19 -8.42 1.46
N LYS A 43 -4.00 -8.94 1.78
CA LYS A 43 -3.88 -10.21 2.52
C LYS A 43 -4.28 -10.05 3.99
N LYS A 44 -4.11 -8.84 4.56
CA LYS A 44 -4.29 -8.56 5.99
C LYS A 44 -5.37 -7.52 6.28
N TYR A 45 -5.68 -6.68 5.30
CA TYR A 45 -6.54 -5.51 5.47
C TYR A 45 -7.68 -5.51 4.46
N LYS A 46 -8.88 -5.17 4.95
CA LYS A 46 -10.11 -5.13 4.15
C LYS A 46 -10.27 -3.80 3.41
N TYR A 47 -9.87 -2.70 4.04
CA TYR A 47 -9.89 -1.35 3.50
C TYR A 47 -8.48 -0.87 3.23
N ILE A 48 -8.22 -0.42 2.01
CA ILE A 48 -6.89 -0.02 1.55
C ILE A 48 -7.04 1.18 0.64
N GLU A 49 -6.39 2.26 1.04
CA GLU A 49 -6.34 3.53 0.33
C GLU A 49 -4.89 3.88 0.02
N LEU A 50 -4.63 4.39 -1.19
CA LEU A 50 -3.30 4.82 -1.57
C LEU A 50 -3.06 6.24 -1.08
N VAL A 51 -1.95 6.45 -0.37
CA VAL A 51 -1.52 7.77 0.10
C VAL A 51 -0.45 8.34 -0.84
N SER A 52 0.61 7.57 -1.10
CA SER A 52 1.76 8.03 -1.90
C SER A 52 2.48 6.88 -2.58
N VAL A 53 3.17 7.17 -3.69
CA VAL A 53 4.09 6.28 -4.43
C VAL A 53 5.39 7.00 -4.68
#